data_AF-A0A9P0A483-F1
#
_entry.id   AF-A0A9P0A483-F1
#
_cell.length_a   1.000
_cell.length_b   1.000
_cell.length_c   1.000
_cell.angle_alpha   90.00
_cell.angle_beta   90.00
_cell.angle_gamma   90.00
#
_symmetry.space_group_name_H-M   'P 1'
#
loop_
_entity.id
_entity.type
_entity.pdbx_description
1 polymer ?
#
loop_
_entity_poly.entity_id
_entity_poly.type
_entity_poly.pdbx_seq_one_letter_code
_entity_poly.pdbx_strand_id
1 'polypeptide(L)'
;MSHRMTTFVFVIYAYKGILMAFGAFLAWETRHVSIPALNDSKYVGMSVYNVVLMCIMGAAISFVLSDQQDVSFIIISFFIIFCTTATLCLVFVPKVSSLPL
;
A
#
# COMPACT_ATOMS: atom_id res chain seq x y z
N MET A 1 21.76 19.12 4.49
CA MET A 1 20.49 18.63 5.07
C MET A 1 20.72 18.36 6.56
N SER A 2 19.86 18.88 7.44
CA SER A 2 20.05 18.80 8.90
C SER A 2 20.04 17.34 9.37
N HIS A 3 21.03 16.91 10.16
CA HIS A 3 21.13 15.57 10.74
C HIS A 3 19.82 15.13 11.43
N ARG A 4 19.10 16.09 12.02
CA ARG A 4 17.78 15.90 12.64
C ARG A 4 16.69 15.48 11.65
N MET A 5 16.70 16.02 10.42
CA MET A 5 15.70 15.68 9.40
C MET A 5 15.85 14.23 8.94
N THR A 6 17.08 13.76 8.73
CA THR A 6 17.34 12.36 8.36
C THR A 6 16.88 11.41 9.47
N THR A 7 17.14 11.72 10.75
CA THR A 7 16.66 10.93 11.88
C THR A 7 15.13 10.85 11.91
N PHE A 8 14.44 11.99 11.70
CA PHE A 8 12.98 12.04 11.71
C PHE A 8 12.36 11.21 10.58
N VAL A 9 12.89 11.37 9.36
CA VAL A 9 12.45 10.60 8.19
C VAL A 9 12.66 9.10 8.44
N PHE A 10 13.82 8.71 8.96
CA PHE A 10 14.11 7.31 9.27
C PHE A 10 13.12 6.70 10.27
N VAL A 11 12.81 7.41 11.37
CA VAL A 11 11.85 6.96 12.39
C VAL A 11 10.45 6.80 11.79
N ILE A 12 10.00 7.73 10.95
CA ILE A 12 8.69 7.65 10.29
C ILE A 12 8.62 6.46 9.33
N TYR A 13 9.65 6.27 8.50
CA TYR A 13 9.70 5.15 7.56
C TYR A 13 9.70 3.81 8.29
N ALA A 14 10.45 3.68 9.39
CA ALA A 14 10.46 2.49 10.22
C ALA A 14 9.08 2.20 10.83
N TYR A 15 8.44 3.21 11.44
CA TYR A 15 7.10 3.08 12.01
C TYR A 15 6.06 2.65 10.97
N LYS A 16 6.02 3.31 9.81
CA LYS A 16 5.10 2.95 8.72
C LYS A 16 5.40 1.58 8.12
N GLY A 17 6.68 1.20 8.01
CA GLY A 17 7.10 -0.11 7.52
C GLY A 17 6.64 -1.24 8.44
N ILE A 18 6.82 -1.10 9.75
CA ILE A 18 6.33 -2.07 10.75
C ILE A 18 4.80 -2.19 10.69
N LEU A 19 4.09 -1.07 10.57
CA LEU A 19 2.63 -1.07 10.47
C LEU A 19 2.14 -1.78 9.19
N MET A 20 2.82 -1.59 8.06
CA MET A 20 2.55 -2.32 6.82
C MET A 20 2.79 -3.83 6.96
N ALA A 21 3.91 -4.22 7.59
CA ALA A 21 4.24 -5.62 7.83
C ALA A 21 3.20 -6.30 8.73
N PHE A 22 2.73 -5.62 9.78
CA PHE A 22 1.66 -6.12 10.63
C PHE A 22 0.34 -6.28 9.87
N GLY A 23 -0.01 -5.30 9.02
CA GLY A 23 -1.17 -5.42 8.13
C GLY A 23 -1.07 -6.60 7.18
N ALA A 24 0.10 -6.84 6.59
CA ALA A 24 0.35 -7.99 5.73
C ALA A 24 0.25 -9.32 6.48
N PHE A 25 0.75 -9.38 7.72
CA PHE A 25 0.62 -10.56 8.58
C PHE A 25 -0.85 -10.87 8.90
N LEU A 26 -1.65 -9.86 9.29
CA LEU A 26 -3.09 -10.04 9.49
C LEU A 26 -3.81 -10.51 8.22
N ALA A 27 -3.44 -9.95 7.06
CA ALA A 27 -3.96 -10.36 5.76
C ALA A 27 -3.53 -11.80 5.37
N TRP A 28 -2.41 -12.28 5.90
CA TRP A 28 -1.92 -13.65 5.69
C TRP A 28 -2.68 -14.65 6.54
N GLU A 29 -2.79 -14.39 7.84
CA GLU A 29 -3.55 -15.23 8.78
C GLU A 29 -5.02 -15.40 8.35
N THR A 30 -5.62 -14.35 7.78
CA THR A 30 -7.01 -14.38 7.30
C THR A 30 -7.22 -15.06 5.95
N ARG A 31 -6.15 -15.43 5.22
CA ARG A 31 -6.25 -16.00 3.87
C ARG A 31 -6.88 -17.40 3.83
N HIS A 32 -6.71 -18.18 4.89
CA HIS A 32 -7.15 -19.58 4.95
C HIS A 32 -8.59 -19.75 5.51
N VAL A 33 -9.18 -18.71 6.09
CA VAL A 33 -10.53 -18.74 6.69
C VAL A 33 -11.54 -18.15 5.72
N SER A 34 -11.85 -18.89 4.65
CA SER A 34 -12.73 -18.41 3.57
C SER A 34 -14.18 -18.82 3.82
N ILE A 35 -14.88 -18.11 4.70
CA ILE A 35 -16.33 -18.23 4.87
C ILE A 35 -17.00 -17.28 3.84
N PRO A 36 -17.93 -17.75 2.98
CA PRO A 36 -18.56 -16.93 1.93
C PRO A 36 -19.30 -15.68 2.44
N ALA A 37 -19.64 -15.62 3.73
CA ALA A 37 -20.20 -14.45 4.41
C ALA A 37 -19.16 -13.34 4.75
N LEU A 38 -17.86 -13.57 4.52
CA LEU A 38 -16.77 -12.65 4.84
C LEU A 38 -15.89 -12.34 3.62
N ASN A 39 -16.44 -12.41 2.40
CA ASN A 39 -15.69 -12.08 1.18
C ASN A 39 -15.25 -10.60 1.16
N ASP A 40 -15.92 -9.70 1.90
CA ASP A 40 -15.50 -8.31 2.12
C ASP A 40 -14.10 -8.19 2.75
N SER A 41 -13.78 -9.02 3.74
CA SER A 41 -12.46 -8.96 4.41
C SER A 41 -11.33 -9.46 3.51
N LYS A 42 -11.64 -10.33 2.56
CA LYS A 42 -10.69 -10.86 1.58
C LYS A 42 -10.24 -9.79 0.59
N TYR A 43 -11.16 -8.95 0.10
CA TYR A 43 -10.79 -7.82 -0.76
C TYR A 43 -9.95 -6.77 -0.02
N VAL A 44 -10.27 -6.53 1.26
CA VAL A 44 -9.43 -5.70 2.13
C VAL A 44 -8.03 -6.33 2.29
N GLY A 45 -7.93 -7.63 2.56
CA GLY A 45 -6.65 -8.34 2.61
C GLY A 45 -5.85 -8.27 1.30
N MET A 46 -6.49 -8.47 0.15
CA MET A 46 -5.84 -8.32 -1.17
C MET A 46 -5.34 -6.90 -1.43
N SER A 47 -6.08 -5.88 -0.96
CA SER A 47 -5.65 -4.49 -1.09
C SER A 47 -4.38 -4.20 -0.26
N VAL A 48 -4.24 -4.80 0.93
CA VAL A 48 -3.02 -4.68 1.76
C VAL A 48 -1.80 -5.25 1.04
N TYR A 49 -1.91 -6.41 0.40
CA TYR A 49 -0.81 -6.96 -0.42
C TYR A 49 -0.42 -6.03 -1.57
N ASN A 50 -1.40 -5.46 -2.26
CA ASN A 50 -1.15 -4.54 -3.37
C ASN A 50 -0.40 -3.28 -2.91
N VAL A 51 -0.84 -2.67 -1.80
CA VAL A 51 -0.19 -1.49 -1.20
C VAL A 51 1.24 -1.81 -0.77
N VAL A 52 1.47 -2.95 -0.11
CA VAL A 52 2.81 -3.35 0.37
C VAL A 52 3.78 -3.52 -0.81
N LEU A 53 3.37 -4.23 -1.86
CA LEU A 53 4.18 -4.39 -3.07
C LEU A 53 4.51 -3.05 -3.72
N MET A 54 3.51 -2.18 -3.89
CA MET A 54 3.71 -0.85 -4.47
C MET A 54 4.60 0.06 -3.64
N CYS A 55 4.51 0.01 -2.30
CA CYS A 55 5.39 0.78 -1.42
C CYS A 55 6.85 0.29 -1.50
N ILE A 56 7.08 -1.03 -1.56
CA ILE A 56 8.43 -1.58 -1.72
C ILE A 56 9.01 -1.18 -3.08
N MET A 57 8.23 -1.32 -4.16
CA MET A 57 8.64 -0.92 -5.50
C MET A 57 8.89 0.59 -5.59
N GLY A 58 7.99 1.42 -5.07
CA GLY A 58 8.13 2.88 -5.07
C GLY A 58 9.35 3.35 -4.28
N ALA A 59 9.65 2.71 -3.15
CA ALA A 59 10.86 3.00 -2.38
C ALA A 59 12.14 2.61 -3.13
N ALA A 60 12.17 1.43 -3.76
CA ALA A 60 13.30 0.98 -4.56
C ALA A 60 13.55 1.91 -5.75
N ILE A 61 12.49 2.30 -6.48
CA ILE A 61 12.60 3.22 -7.61
C ILE A 61 13.05 4.61 -7.14
N SER A 62 12.52 5.11 -6.02
CA SER A 62 12.95 6.38 -5.43
C SER A 62 14.43 6.38 -5.05
N PHE A 63 15.00 5.24 -4.67
CA PHE A 63 16.42 5.10 -4.38
C PHE A 63 17.26 5.08 -5.67
N VAL A 64 16.82 4.33 -6.69
CA VAL A 64 17.50 4.22 -7.99
C VAL A 64 17.51 5.56 -8.74
N LEU A 65 16.42 6.32 -8.67
CA LEU A 65 16.25 7.60 -9.37
C LEU A 65 16.57 8.83 -8.51
N SER A 66 17.27 8.64 -7.39
CA SER A 66 17.58 9.73 -6.44
C SER A 66 18.39 10.89 -7.06
N ASP A 67 19.04 10.67 -8.20
CA ASP A 67 19.81 11.67 -8.94
C ASP A 67 18.92 12.64 -9.75
N GLN A 68 17.72 12.19 -10.16
CA GLN A 68 16.77 12.99 -10.94
C GLN A 68 15.46 13.22 -10.15
N GLN A 69 15.39 14.34 -9.45
CA GLN A 69 14.25 14.69 -8.59
C GLN A 69 12.94 14.86 -9.37
N ASP A 70 12.95 15.42 -10.57
CA ASP A 70 11.74 15.58 -11.40
C ASP A 70 11.15 14.23 -11.80
N VAL A 71 12.00 13.31 -12.25
CA VAL A 71 11.59 11.96 -12.67
C VAL A 71 11.13 11.14 -11.47
N SER A 72 11.84 11.23 -10.34
CA SER A 72 11.43 10.62 -9.07
C SER A 72 10.05 11.11 -8.65
N PHE A 73 9.79 12.42 -8.71
CA PHE A 73 8.51 13.00 -8.30
C PHE A 73 7.35 12.49 -9.16
N ILE A 74 7.53 12.46 -10.49
CA ILE A 74 6.50 11.97 -11.42
C ILE A 74 6.20 10.49 -11.17
N ILE A 75 7.22 9.65 -11.04
CA ILE A 75 7.03 8.21 -10.87
C ILE A 75 6.41 7.86 -9.52
N ILE A 76 6.88 8.49 -8.44
CA ILE A 76 6.33 8.28 -7.09
C ILE A 76 4.85 8.71 -7.06
N SER A 77 4.53 9.88 -7.63
CA SER A 77 3.15 10.38 -7.71
C SER A 77 2.24 9.42 -8.48
N PHE A 78 2.71 8.91 -9.63
CA PHE A 78 1.98 7.92 -10.42
C PHE A 78 1.73 6.63 -9.61
N PHE A 79 2.74 6.11 -8.91
CA PHE A 79 2.61 4.93 -8.06
C PHE A 79 1.59 5.16 -6.93
N ILE A 80 1.60 6.33 -6.29
CA ILE A 80 0.64 6.68 -5.23
C ILE A 80 -0.79 6.72 -5.78
N ILE A 81 -1.02 7.37 -6.92
CA ILE A 81 -2.34 7.49 -7.54
C ILE A 81 -2.85 6.10 -7.94
N PHE A 82 -2.02 5.30 -8.61
CA PHE A 82 -2.40 3.96 -9.05
C PHE A 82 -2.67 3.04 -7.86
N CYS A 83 -1.82 3.07 -6.82
CA CYS A 83 -2.00 2.32 -5.58
C CYS A 83 -3.30 2.66 -4.86
N THR A 84 -3.57 3.96 -4.69
CA THR A 84 -4.77 4.43 -4.00
C THR A 84 -6.03 4.08 -4.78
N THR A 85 -5.99 4.24 -6.11
CA THR A 85 -7.11 3.89 -7.00
C THR A 85 -7.39 2.39 -6.96
N ALA A 86 -6.35 1.55 -7.11
CA ALA A 86 -6.51 0.09 -7.05
C ALA A 86 -7.05 -0.37 -5.69
N THR A 87 -6.57 0.21 -4.59
CA THR A 87 -7.07 -0.07 -3.23
C THR A 87 -8.56 0.31 -3.10
N LEU A 88 -8.94 1.50 -3.58
CA LEU A 88 -10.32 1.97 -3.55
C LEU A 88 -11.21 1.07 -4.41
N CYS A 89 -10.78 0.74 -5.62
CA CYS A 89 -11.51 -0.15 -6.51
C CYS A 89 -11.68 -1.54 -5.87
N LEU A 90 -10.62 -2.15 -5.34
CA LEU A 90 -10.72 -3.47 -4.71
C LEU A 90 -11.70 -3.50 -3.52
N VAL A 91 -11.75 -2.43 -2.72
CA VAL A 91 -12.63 -2.36 -1.55
C VAL A 91 -14.08 -2.01 -1.92
N PHE A 92 -14.29 -1.12 -2.88
CA PHE A 92 -15.62 -0.57 -3.18
C PHE A 92 -16.32 -1.22 -4.37
N VAL A 93 -15.60 -1.71 -5.38
CA VAL A 93 -16.20 -2.41 -6.55
C VAL A 93 -17.12 -3.56 -6.14
N PRO A 94 -16.72 -4.52 -5.27
CA PRO A 94 -17.60 -5.63 -4.89
C PRO A 94 -18.90 -5.13 -4.22
N LYS A 95 -18.81 -4.03 -3.45
CA LYS A 95 -19.98 -3.46 -2.76
C LYS A 95 -20.96 -2.80 -3.72
N VAL A 96 -20.47 -2.06 -4.72
CA VAL A 96 -21.32 -1.42 -5.73
C VAL A 96 -22.03 -2.46 -6.59
N SER A 97 -21.36 -3.56 -6.97
CA SER A 97 -22.00 -4.64 -7.74
C SER A 97 -23.02 -5.47 -6.95
N SER A 98 -22.93 -5.48 -5.62
CA SER A 98 -23.86 -6.23 -4.76
C SER A 98 -25.12 -5.43 -4.37
N LEU A 99 -25.18 -4.14 -4.70
CA LEU A 99 -26.33 -3.30 -4.39
C LEU A 99 -27.44 -3.56 -5.42
N PRO A 100 -28.62 -4.08 -5.02
CA PRO A 100 -29.73 -4.25 -5.96
C PRO A 100 -30.23 -2.86 -6.39
N LEU A 101 -30.32 -2.63 -7.70
CA LEU A 101 -31.06 -1.50 -8.29
C LEU A 101 -32.56 -1.74 -8.16
#